data_AF-A0A836BLX8-F1
#
_entry.id   AF-A0A836BLX8-F1
#
_cell.length_a   1.000
_cell.length_b   1.000
_cell.length_c   1.000
_cell.angle_alpha   90.00
_cell.angle_beta   90.00
_cell.angle_gamma   90.00
#
_symmetry.space_group_name_H-M   'P 1'
#
loop_
_entity.id
_entity.type
_entity.pdbx_description
1 polymer ?
#
loop_
_entity_poly.entity_id
_entity_poly.type
_entity_poly.pdbx_seq_one_letter_code
_entity_poly.pdbx_strand_id
1 'polypeptide(L)'
;MKEKRVWVQVAKNFKPFIRLTEEEVKQELFDFDEKFNFNASDLGKGKHKIGVEVWASWQKHDYTEPDSVKNHAKEIEIIIN
;
A
#
# COMPACT_ATOMS: atom_id res chain seq x y z
N MET A 1 26.61 -19.48 -16.86
CA MET A 1 25.52 -19.60 -15.85
C MET A 1 24.21 -19.46 -16.60
N LYS A 2 23.23 -20.34 -16.39
CA LYS A 2 21.89 -20.17 -17.01
C LYS A 2 21.24 -18.93 -16.42
N GLU A 3 20.64 -18.09 -17.26
CA GLU A 3 19.80 -16.97 -16.80
C GLU A 3 18.72 -17.51 -15.86
N LYS A 4 18.71 -17.06 -14.61
CA LYS A 4 17.60 -17.31 -13.69
C LYS A 4 16.58 -16.22 -13.94
N ARG A 5 15.37 -16.61 -14.35
CA ARG A 5 14.23 -15.69 -14.49
C ARG A 5 13.36 -15.79 -13.24
N VAL A 6 13.03 -14.65 -12.66
CA VAL A 6 12.10 -14.55 -11.52
C VAL A 6 10.77 -14.06 -12.06
N TRP A 7 9.70 -14.79 -11.76
CA TRP A 7 8.34 -14.37 -12.05
C TRP A 7 7.74 -13.77 -10.79
N VAL A 8 7.08 -12.62 -10.92
CA VAL A 8 6.43 -11.93 -9.82
C VAL A 8 4.95 -11.82 -10.10
N GLN A 9 4.14 -12.19 -9.11
CA GLN A 9 2.70 -11.98 -9.10
C GLN A 9 2.38 -10.95 -8.02
N VAL A 10 1.64 -9.91 -8.38
CA VAL A 10 1.17 -8.88 -7.45
C VAL A 10 -0.31 -9.12 -7.18
N ALA A 11 -0.71 -9.19 -5.92
CA ALA A 11 -2.13 -9.32 -5.56
C ALA A 11 -2.63 -8.04 -4.90
N LYS A 12 -3.61 -7.37 -5.52
CA LYS A 12 -4.30 -6.21 -4.94
C LYS A 12 -5.71 -6.61 -4.55
N ASN A 13 -6.10 -6.39 -3.28
CA ASN A 13 -7.44 -6.73 -2.80
C ASN A 13 -7.85 -8.18 -3.17
N PHE A 14 -6.93 -9.13 -2.96
CA PHE A 14 -7.06 -10.56 -3.30
C PHE A 14 -7.19 -10.89 -4.80
N LYS A 15 -6.99 -9.92 -5.71
CA LYS A 15 -6.97 -10.12 -7.16
C LYS A 15 -5.53 -10.21 -7.68
N PRO A 16 -5.14 -11.31 -8.34
CA PRO A 16 -3.79 -11.45 -8.87
C PRO A 16 -3.59 -10.71 -10.19
N PHE A 17 -2.44 -10.07 -10.33
CA PHE A 17 -1.94 -9.42 -11.54
C PHE A 17 -0.57 -9.99 -11.88
N ILE A 18 -0.40 -10.37 -13.14
CA ILE A 18 0.88 -10.81 -13.69
C ILE A 18 1.18 -9.89 -14.86
N ARG A 19 2.32 -9.19 -14.78
CA ARG A 19 2.80 -8.28 -15.82
C ARG A 19 4.02 -8.88 -16.52
N LEU A 20 4.34 -8.36 -17.70
CA LEU A 20 5.39 -8.94 -18.55
C LEU A 20 6.77 -8.30 -18.29
N THR A 21 6.80 -7.06 -17.81
CA THR A 21 8.04 -6.35 -17.50
C THR A 21 8.17 -6.03 -16.02
N GLU A 22 9.40 -5.84 -15.57
CA GLU A 22 9.70 -5.45 -14.18
C GLU A 22 9.07 -4.08 -13.85
N GLU A 23 9.12 -3.14 -14.79
CA GLU A 23 8.56 -1.80 -14.61
C GLU A 23 7.05 -1.85 -14.38
N GLU A 24 6.31 -2.65 -15.14
CA GLU A 24 4.87 -2.82 -14.98
C GLU A 24 4.53 -3.48 -13.64
N VAL A 25 5.30 -4.51 -13.23
CA VAL A 25 5.14 -5.14 -11.91
C VAL A 25 5.38 -4.12 -10.79
N LYS A 26 6.42 -3.29 -10.93
CA LYS A 26 6.80 -2.29 -9.93
C LYS A 26 5.71 -1.22 -9.78
N GLN A 27 5.20 -0.70 -10.90
CA GLN A 27 4.07 0.24 -10.89
C GLN A 27 2.84 -0.41 -10.26
N GLU A 28 2.54 -1.66 -10.62
CA GLU A 28 1.44 -2.38 -10.01
C GLU A 28 1.65 -2.50 -8.49
N LEU A 29 2.84 -2.83 -8.01
CA LEU A 29 3.08 -3.03 -6.58
C LEU A 29 3.08 -1.73 -5.76
N PHE A 30 3.70 -0.66 -6.27
CA PHE A 30 4.00 0.55 -5.47
C PHE A 30 3.16 1.77 -5.82
N ASP A 31 2.67 1.89 -7.06
CA ASP A 31 1.90 3.05 -7.50
C ASP A 31 0.41 2.75 -7.37
N PHE A 32 -0.11 2.87 -6.14
CA PHE A 32 -1.55 2.76 -5.87
C PHE A 32 -2.12 4.09 -5.35
N ASP A 33 -3.31 4.43 -5.84
CA ASP A 33 -4.13 5.55 -5.38
C ASP A 33 -5.47 4.96 -4.89
N GLU A 34 -5.61 4.88 -3.57
CA GLU A 34 -6.82 4.37 -2.92
C GLU A 34 -7.56 5.52 -2.25
N LYS A 35 -8.83 5.71 -2.61
CA LYS A 35 -9.68 6.76 -2.08
C LYS A 35 -10.52 6.23 -0.93
N PHE A 36 -10.30 6.78 0.25
CA PHE A 36 -11.13 6.51 1.42
C PHE A 36 -12.24 7.56 1.55
N ASN A 37 -13.49 7.12 1.42
CA ASN A 37 -14.66 7.95 1.65
C ASN A 37 -15.28 7.56 2.99
N PHE A 38 -15.50 8.53 3.87
CA PHE A 38 -16.14 8.37 5.17
C PHE A 38 -17.24 9.42 5.32
N ASN A 39 -18.39 9.04 5.89
CA ASN A 39 -19.46 10.01 6.14
C ASN A 39 -19.17 10.79 7.41
N ALA A 40 -19.42 12.10 7.38
CA ALA A 40 -19.33 12.95 8.56
C ALA A 40 -20.28 12.50 9.69
N SER A 41 -21.41 11.89 9.35
CA SER A 41 -22.34 11.30 10.32
C SER A 41 -21.72 10.20 11.17
N ASP A 42 -20.82 9.40 10.58
CA ASP A 42 -20.23 8.23 11.23
C ASP A 42 -19.12 8.64 12.21
N LEU A 43 -18.51 9.81 11.99
CA LEU A 43 -17.53 10.42 12.89
C LEU A 43 -18.20 11.16 14.06
N GLY A 44 -19.44 11.63 13.88
CA GLY A 44 -20.15 12.41 14.87
C GLY A 44 -19.66 13.86 14.99
N LYS A 45 -20.40 14.66 15.77
CA LYS A 45 -20.09 16.08 15.96
C LYS A 45 -18.84 16.25 16.82
N GLY A 46 -17.99 17.21 16.46
CA GLY A 46 -16.78 17.54 17.21
C GLY A 46 -15.55 17.77 16.33
N LYS A 47 -14.40 17.81 16.99
CA LYS A 47 -13.08 18.03 16.39
C LYS A 47 -12.39 16.68 16.22
N HIS A 48 -12.05 16.35 14.98
CA HIS A 48 -11.46 15.07 14.60
C HIS A 48 -10.09 15.28 13.95
N LYS A 49 -9.19 14.32 14.17
CA LYS A 49 -7.90 14.24 13.50
C LYS A 49 -7.89 13.03 12.58
N ILE A 50 -7.52 13.26 11.33
CA ILE A 50 -7.42 12.22 10.31
C ILE A 50 -5.94 12.07 9.97
N GLY A 51 -5.42 10.87 10.16
CA GLY A 51 -4.08 10.47 9.76
C GLY A 51 -4.15 9.29 8.81
N VAL A 52 -3.12 9.13 7.97
CA VAL A 52 -2.95 7.96 7.10
C VAL A 52 -1.66 7.28 7.48
N GLU A 53 -1.72 5.97 7.64
CA GLU A 53 -0.58 5.11 7.93
C GLU A 53 -0.44 4.09 6.80
N VAL A 54 0.77 3.95 6.28
CA VAL A 54 1.11 2.94 5.27
C VAL A 54 2.17 2.03 5.85
N TRP A 55 1.98 0.73 5.69
CA TRP A 55 2.90 -0.29 6.13
C TRP A 55 3.16 -1.29 5.00
N ALA A 56 4.42 -1.67 4.84
CA ALA A 56 4.86 -2.69 3.91
C ALA A 56 5.82 -3.64 4.65
N SER A 57 5.72 -4.93 4.36
CA SER A 57 6.63 -5.92 4.93
C SER A 57 6.86 -7.06 3.95
N TRP A 58 8.05 -7.64 3.98
CA TRP A 58 8.39 -8.82 3.20
C TRP A 58 9.18 -9.81 4.05
N GLN A 59 9.04 -11.08 3.69
CA GLN A 59 9.74 -12.18 4.37
C GLN A 59 11.08 -12.47 3.70
N LYS A 60 11.85 -13.36 4.33
CA LYS A 60 13.11 -13.83 3.78
C LYS A 60 12.88 -14.53 2.44
N HIS A 61 13.68 -14.17 1.44
CA HIS A 61 13.74 -14.80 0.13
C HIS A 61 15.21 -14.96 -0.29
N ASP A 62 15.50 -15.78 -1.30
CA ASP A 62 16.85 -15.95 -1.87
C ASP A 62 17.48 -14.64 -2.37
N TYR A 63 16.67 -13.60 -2.57
CA TYR A 63 17.08 -12.30 -3.14
C TYR A 63 16.86 -11.11 -2.20
N THR A 64 16.25 -11.32 -1.02
CA THR A 64 16.01 -10.24 -0.06
C THR A 64 15.94 -10.78 1.36
N GLU A 65 16.50 -10.03 2.31
CA GLU A 65 16.33 -10.31 3.75
C GLU A 65 14.99 -9.76 4.23
N PRO A 66 14.38 -10.35 5.27
CA PRO A 66 13.10 -9.90 5.79
C PRO A 66 13.23 -8.50 6.39
N ASP A 67 12.28 -7.63 6.09
CA ASP A 67 12.21 -6.28 6.66
C ASP A 67 10.77 -5.73 6.57
N SER A 68 10.53 -4.62 7.27
CA SER A 68 9.26 -3.92 7.26
C SER A 68 9.44 -2.41 7.37
N VAL A 69 8.66 -1.67 6.60
CA VAL A 69 8.69 -0.21 6.55
C VAL A 69 7.31 0.31 6.92
N LYS A 70 7.27 1.30 7.81
CA LYS A 70 6.06 1.98 8.24
C LYS A 70 6.24 3.49 8.02
N ASN A 71 5.24 4.14 7.45
CA ASN A 71 5.26 5.58 7.23
C ASN A 71 3.90 6.21 7.57
N HIS A 72 3.92 7.46 8.01
CA HIS A 72 2.74 8.20 8.46
C HIS A 72 2.66 9.50 7.68
N ALA A 73 1.50 9.75 7.09
CA ALA A 73 1.19 11.02 6.47
C ALA A 73 0.92 12.07 7.56
N LYS A 74 1.05 13.35 7.18
CA LYS A 74 0.69 14.46 8.04
C LYS A 74 -0.80 14.40 8.39
N GLU A 75 -1.10 14.52 9.67
CA GLU A 75 -2.48 14.59 10.14
C GLU A 75 -3.17 15.89 9.69
N ILE A 76 -4.44 15.78 9.34
CA ILE A 76 -5.33 16.91 9.10
C ILE A 76 -6.41 16.95 10.19
N GLU A 77 -6.90 18.14 10.48
CA GLU A 77 -7.94 18.34 11.47
C GLU A 77 -9.23 18.81 10.78
N ILE A 78 -10.35 18.21 11.15
CA ILE A 78 -11.67 18.60 10.65
C ILE A 78 -12.63 18.84 11.82
N ILE A 79 -13.60 19.74 11.61
CA ILE A 79 -14.64 20.06 12.59
C ILE A 79 -15.99 19.75 11.96
N ILE A 80 -16.81 18.96 12.66
CA ILE A 80 -18.16 18.56 12.25
C ILE A 80 -19.17 19.18 13.22
N ASN A 81 -20.07 20.02 12.70
CA ASN A 81 -21.06 20.79 13.48
C ASN A 81 -22.37 20.03 13.72
#